data_AF-A0A6J7DUM9-F1
#
_entry.id   AF-A0A6J7DUM9-F1
#
_cell.length_a   1.000
_cell.length_b   1.000
_cell.length_c   1.000
_cell.angle_alpha   90.00
_cell.angle_beta   90.00
_cell.angle_gamma   90.00
#
_symmetry.space_group_name_H-M   'P 1'
#
loop_
_entity.id
_entity.type
_entity.pdbx_description
1 polymer ?
#
loop_
_entity_poly.entity_id
_entity_poly.type
_entity_poly.pdbx_seq_one_letter_code
_entity_poly.pdbx_strand_id
1 'polypeptide(L)'
;MGGVVFEDGKYTHIHHCEVETEWEGDDIYHRRIVAKAKAGDREYEITGEVMSLVPLRNRRVAPDGEKLVTRISEGMTRWTWNGRTGYGLSEYLDQIVDGRPVGAKA
;
A
#
# COMPACT_ATOMS: atom_id res chain seq x y z
N MET A 1 -4.12 -7.25 7.85
CA MET A 1 -4.72 -6.39 6.80
C MET A 1 -6.10 -6.92 6.47
N GLY A 2 -7.00 -6.06 5.97
CA GLY A 2 -8.38 -6.46 5.66
C GLY A 2 -9.01 -5.53 4.62
N GLY A 3 -10.17 -5.93 4.11
CA GLY A 3 -10.89 -5.20 3.08
C GLY A 3 -12.15 -5.92 2.66
N VAL A 4 -12.73 -5.47 1.54
CA VAL A 4 -13.92 -6.08 0.95
C VAL A 4 -13.73 -6.22 -0.55
N VAL A 5 -14.24 -7.32 -1.09
CA VAL A 5 -14.43 -7.47 -2.53
C VAL A 5 -15.89 -7.17 -2.86
N PHE A 6 -16.12 -6.31 -3.85
CA PHE A 6 -17.45 -6.02 -4.39
C PHE A 6 -17.57 -6.61 -5.79
N GLU A 7 -18.40 -7.63 -5.94
CA GLU A 7 -18.65 -8.31 -7.21
C GLU A 7 -20.16 -8.57 -7.34
N ASP A 8 -20.73 -8.30 -8.52
CA ASP A 8 -22.13 -8.56 -8.85
C ASP A 8 -23.14 -8.05 -7.80
N GLY A 9 -22.88 -6.85 -7.26
CA GLY A 9 -23.76 -6.23 -6.26
C GLY A 9 -23.58 -6.72 -4.84
N LYS A 10 -22.62 -7.61 -4.57
CA LYS A 10 -22.39 -8.22 -3.26
C LYS A 10 -21.00 -7.87 -2.71
N TYR A 11 -20.97 -7.49 -1.43
CA TYR A 11 -19.74 -7.38 -0.65
C TYR A 11 -19.38 -8.71 0.00
N THR A 12 -18.10 -9.09 -0.09
CA THR A 12 -17.52 -10.23 0.63
C THR A 12 -16.29 -9.75 1.39
N HIS A 13 -16.24 -10.04 2.70
CA HIS A 13 -15.09 -9.66 3.52
C HIS A 13 -13.85 -10.48 3.15
N ILE A 14 -12.73 -9.78 3.03
CA ILE A 14 -11.41 -10.39 2.93
C ILE A 14 -11.01 -10.88 4.31
N HIS A 15 -10.74 -12.17 4.45
CA HIS A 15 -10.31 -12.80 5.72
C HIS A 15 -8.82 -13.18 5.72
N HIS A 16 -8.15 -13.12 4.57
CA HIS A 16 -6.69 -13.26 4.45
C HIS A 16 -6.18 -12.27 3.42
N CYS A 17 -5.05 -11.62 3.69
CA CYS A 17 -4.43 -10.67 2.77
C CYS A 17 -2.91 -10.61 2.99
N GLU A 18 -2.17 -10.67 1.88
CA GLU A 18 -0.73 -10.47 1.79
C GLU A 18 -0.44 -9.40 0.73
N VAL A 19 0.57 -8.59 0.99
CA VAL A 19 1.03 -7.55 0.07
C VAL A 19 2.52 -7.72 -0.12
N GLU A 20 2.93 -7.90 -1.36
CA GLU A 20 4.32 -7.86 -1.78
C GLU A 20 4.56 -6.53 -2.48
N THR A 21 5.70 -5.89 -2.18
CA THR A 21 6.02 -4.55 -2.67
C THR A 21 7.41 -4.53 -3.26
N GLU A 22 7.52 -4.07 -4.50
CA GLU A 22 8.78 -3.65 -5.07
C GLU A 22 9.00 -2.17 -4.77
N TRP A 23 10.19 -1.85 -4.27
CA TRP A 23 10.58 -0.50 -3.90
C TRP A 23 11.59 0.09 -4.90
N GLU A 24 11.64 1.41 -4.99
CA GLU A 24 12.58 2.13 -5.84
C GLU A 24 13.14 3.39 -5.17
N GLY A 25 14.34 3.79 -5.62
CA GLY A 25 15.03 5.00 -5.16
C GLY A 25 15.55 4.92 -3.72
N ASP A 26 16.36 5.93 -3.35
CA ASP A 26 17.01 5.98 -2.04
C ASP A 26 16.03 6.19 -0.89
N ASP A 27 14.92 6.91 -1.17
CA ASP A 27 13.82 7.14 -0.23
C ASP A 27 12.87 5.92 -0.10
N ILE A 28 13.12 4.83 -0.86
CA ILE A 28 12.42 3.55 -0.82
C ILE A 28 10.91 3.70 -1.09
N TYR A 29 10.53 4.35 -2.18
CA TYR A 29 9.11 4.50 -2.56
C TYR A 29 8.60 3.24 -3.26
N HIS A 30 7.31 2.92 -3.10
CA HIS A 30 6.74 1.73 -3.73
C HIS A 30 6.54 1.99 -5.23
N ARG A 31 6.99 1.04 -6.06
CA ARG A 31 6.87 1.11 -7.52
C ARG A 31 5.87 0.11 -8.07
N ARG A 32 5.85 -1.09 -7.48
CA ARG A 32 4.95 -2.18 -7.86
C ARG A 32 4.42 -2.90 -6.64
N ILE A 33 3.17 -3.33 -6.71
CA ILE A 33 2.45 -3.98 -5.62
C ILE A 33 1.81 -5.26 -6.16
N VAL A 34 1.90 -6.35 -5.40
CA VAL A 34 1.08 -7.55 -5.63
C VAL A 34 0.27 -7.79 -4.36
N ALA A 35 -1.05 -7.63 -4.45
CA ALA A 35 -1.97 -7.91 -3.37
C ALA A 35 -2.62 -9.28 -3.60
N LYS A 36 -2.38 -10.20 -2.66
CA LYS A 36 -3.01 -11.53 -2.62
C LYS A 36 -4.06 -11.53 -1.52
N ALA A 37 -5.29 -11.93 -1.83
CA ALA A 37 -6.38 -11.91 -0.86
C ALA A 37 -7.27 -13.14 -0.96
N LYS A 38 -7.93 -13.51 0.15
CA LYS A 38 -8.99 -14.52 0.19
C LYS A 38 -10.28 -13.92 0.73
N ALA A 39 -11.39 -14.13 0.03
CA ALA A 39 -12.72 -13.67 0.41
C ALA A 39 -13.77 -14.74 0.05
N GLY A 40 -14.52 -15.24 1.03
CA GLY A 40 -15.34 -16.44 0.85
C GLY A 40 -14.49 -17.62 0.36
N ASP A 41 -14.93 -18.28 -0.71
CA ASP A 41 -14.22 -19.42 -1.32
C ASP A 41 -13.29 -19.01 -2.48
N ARG A 42 -13.00 -17.72 -2.64
CA ARG A 42 -12.21 -17.19 -3.75
C ARG A 42 -10.88 -16.60 -3.31
N GLU A 43 -9.89 -16.76 -4.18
CA GLU A 43 -8.58 -16.13 -4.08
C GLU A 43 -8.41 -15.07 -5.17
N TYR A 44 -7.67 -14.02 -4.84
CA TYR A 44 -7.46 -12.86 -5.68
C TYR A 44 -5.97 -12.56 -5.71
N GLU A 45 -5.42 -12.34 -6.91
CA GLU A 45 -4.10 -11.76 -7.10
C GLU A 45 -4.23 -10.51 -7.98
N ILE A 46 -3.93 -9.36 -7.39
CA ILE A 46 -4.11 -8.05 -8.01
C ILE A 46 -2.74 -7.38 -8.09
N THR A 47 -2.32 -7.02 -9.29
CA THR A 47 -1.06 -6.31 -9.51
C THR A 47 -1.31 -4.82 -9.63
N GLY A 48 -0.47 -3.99 -9.00
CA GLY A 48 -0.47 -2.54 -9.12
C GLY A 48 0.88 -2.02 -9.64
N GLU A 49 0.85 -1.13 -10.61
CA GLU A 49 2.02 -0.38 -11.09
C GLU A 49 1.83 1.11 -10.85
N VAL A 50 2.75 1.72 -10.10
CA VAL A 50 2.70 3.14 -9.76
C VAL A 50 3.11 3.97 -10.96
N MET A 51 2.22 4.88 -11.37
CA MET A 51 2.38 5.74 -12.55
C MET A 51 2.98 7.10 -12.20
N SER A 52 2.57 7.63 -11.05
CA SER A 52 3.08 8.87 -10.49
C SER A 52 2.95 8.82 -8.96
N LEU A 53 3.82 9.54 -8.27
CA LEU A 53 3.92 9.48 -6.82
C LEU A 53 4.11 10.86 -6.23
N VAL A 54 3.37 11.15 -5.15
CA VAL A 54 3.49 12.37 -4.36
C VAL A 54 4.14 12.01 -3.02
N PRO A 55 5.40 12.43 -2.77
CA PRO A 55 6.07 12.15 -1.51
C PRO A 55 5.73 13.23 -0.48
N LEU A 56 5.13 12.81 0.64
CA LEU A 56 4.71 13.69 1.73
C LEU A 56 5.38 13.28 3.05
N ARG A 57 5.50 14.25 3.97
CA ARG A 57 6.07 14.02 5.30
C ARG A 57 5.28 14.78 6.36
N ASN A 58 4.67 14.05 7.29
CA ASN A 58 4.14 14.63 8.51
C ASN A 58 5.23 14.68 9.59
N ARG A 59 5.38 15.81 10.29
CA ARG A 59 6.38 16.01 11.34
C ARG A 59 5.68 16.50 12.60
N ARG A 60 5.85 15.79 13.71
CA ARG A 60 5.29 16.18 15.02
C ARG A 60 6.30 15.97 16.14
N VAL A 61 6.06 16.65 17.26
CA VAL A 61 6.79 16.43 18.51
C VAL A 61 5.84 15.71 19.48
N ALA A 62 6.26 14.56 20.00
CA ALA A 62 5.52 13.82 21.01
C ALA A 62 5.60 14.50 22.39
N PRO A 63 4.72 14.16 23.36
CA PRO A 63 4.71 14.79 24.68
C PRO A 63 6.03 14.70 25.46
N ASP A 64 6.84 13.67 25.19
CA ASP A 64 8.17 13.46 25.78
C ASP A 64 9.31 14.20 25.05
N GLY A 65 8.99 14.96 24.00
CA GLY A 65 9.94 15.71 23.19
C GLY A 65 10.50 14.95 21.98
N GLU A 66 10.11 13.69 21.76
CA GLU A 66 10.55 12.92 20.58
C GLU A 66 10.03 13.55 19.28
N LYS A 67 10.91 13.72 18.29
CA LYS A 67 10.51 14.16 16.95
C LYS A 67 10.12 12.96 16.10
N LEU A 68 8.84 12.89 15.76
CA LEU A 68 8.29 11.83 14.92
C LEU A 68 8.13 12.34 13.48
N VAL A 69 8.61 11.54 12.52
CA VAL A 69 8.42 11.80 11.10
C VAL A 69 7.69 10.62 10.50
N THR A 70 6.50 10.88 9.95
CA THR A 70 5.76 9.90 9.15
C THR A 70 5.96 10.24 7.68
N ARG A 71 6.47 9.29 6.90
CA ARG A 71 6.45 9.36 5.45
C ARG A 71 5.08 8.89 4.97
N ILE A 72 4.55 9.61 4.00
CA ILE A 72 3.31 9.27 3.30
C ILE A 72 3.67 9.20 1.82
N SER A 73 3.53 8.01 1.25
CA SER A 73 3.83 7.71 -0.14
C SER A 73 2.51 7.48 -0.87
N GLU A 74 2.02 8.49 -1.60
CA GLU A 74 0.74 8.40 -2.33
C GLU A 74 1.01 8.18 -3.83
N GLY A 75 0.65 7.00 -4.32
CA GLY A 75 0.88 6.59 -5.71
C GLY A 75 -0.41 6.49 -6.52
N MET A 76 -0.52 7.26 -7.60
CA MET A 76 -1.52 6.97 -8.63
C MET A 76 -1.13 5.67 -9.33
N THR A 77 -2.00 4.66 -9.24
CA THR A 77 -1.65 3.27 -9.54
C THR A 77 -2.59 2.69 -10.58
N ARG A 78 -2.01 2.04 -11.59
CA ARG A 78 -2.73 1.17 -12.51
C ARG A 78 -2.81 -0.22 -11.91
N TRP A 79 -4.02 -0.71 -11.73
CA TRP A 79 -4.30 -2.04 -11.18
C TRP A 79 -4.71 -3.01 -12.29
N THR A 80 -4.24 -4.24 -12.22
CA THR A 80 -4.60 -5.33 -13.13
C THR A 80 -5.05 -6.56 -12.36
N TRP A 81 -6.22 -7.08 -12.73
CA TRP A 81 -6.80 -8.30 -12.17
C TRP A 81 -7.69 -8.98 -13.20
N ASN A 82 -7.49 -10.29 -13.44
CA ASN A 82 -8.28 -11.07 -14.39
C ASN A 82 -8.42 -10.42 -15.78
N GLY A 83 -7.33 -9.89 -16.32
CA GLY A 83 -7.30 -9.20 -17.63
C GLY A 83 -8.01 -7.84 -17.65
N ARG A 84 -8.55 -7.38 -16.52
CA ARG A 84 -9.16 -6.07 -16.37
C ARG A 84 -8.16 -5.07 -15.82
N THR A 85 -8.28 -3.83 -16.27
CA THR A 85 -7.47 -2.71 -15.79
C THR A 85 -8.35 -1.71 -15.07
N GLY A 86 -7.93 -1.31 -13.86
CA GLY A 86 -8.51 -0.23 -13.08
C GLY A 86 -7.45 0.78 -12.69
N TYR A 87 -7.89 1.93 -12.20
CA TYR A 87 -7.00 3.01 -11.75
C TYR A 87 -7.46 3.51 -10.39
N GLY A 88 -6.51 3.75 -9.50
CA GLY A 88 -6.80 4.20 -8.14
C GLY A 88 -5.52 4.51 -7.39
N LEU A 89 -5.63 4.66 -6.07
CA LEU A 89 -4.50 5.00 -5.22
C LEU A 89 -3.87 3.76 -4.59
N SER A 90 -2.57 3.84 -4.36
CA SER A 90 -1.85 3.04 -3.37
C SER A 90 -1.18 4.00 -2.39
N GLU A 91 -1.19 3.66 -1.11
CA GLU A 91 -0.64 4.52 -0.07
C GLU A 91 0.17 3.70 0.94
N TYR A 92 1.36 4.19 1.28
CA TYR A 92 2.16 3.69 2.40
C TYR A 92 2.36 4.81 3.40
N LEU A 93 1.98 4.55 4.65
CA LEU A 93 2.20 5.46 5.77
C LEU A 93 3.07 4.76 6.80
N ASP A 94 4.29 5.24 6.95
CA ASP A 94 5.28 4.60 7.81
C ASP A 94 6.08 5.65 8.60
N GLN A 95 6.41 5.29 9.84
CA GLN A 95 7.34 6.10 10.62
C GLN A 95 8.74 5.96 10.01
N ILE A 96 9.46 7.07 10.00
CA ILE A 96 10.90 7.07 9.72
C ILE A 96 11.62 6.85 11.04
N VAL A 97 12.32 5.73 11.16
CA VAL A 97 13.19 5.39 12.30
C VAL A 97 14.59 5.14 11.75
N ASP A 98 15.61 5.75 12.36
CA ASP A 98 17.00 5.69 11.90
C ASP A 98 17.18 6.08 10.43
N GLY A 99 16.41 7.08 9.98
CA GLY A 99 16.44 7.58 8.61
C GLY A 99 15.75 6.65 7.59
N ARG A 100 15.10 5.57 8.03
CA ARG A 100 14.44 4.61 7.14
C ARG A 100 12.95 4.40 7.44
N PRO A 101 12.13 4.19 6.40
CA PRO A 101 10.73 3.80 6.56
C PRO A 101 10.60 2.41 7.18
N VAL A 102 9.91 2.31 8.31
CA VAL A 102 9.76 1.01 9.01
C VAL A 102 8.94 -0.01 8.23
N GLY A 103 8.04 0.45 7.36
CA GLY A 103 7.17 -0.39 6.54
C GLY A 103 7.83 -1.00 5.30
N ALA A 104 9.04 -0.55 4.95
CA ALA A 104 9.72 -1.01 3.73
C ALA A 104 10.71 -2.17 3.96
N LYS A 105 10.58 -2.89 5.07
CA LYS A 105 11.41 -4.07 5.33
C LYS A 105 10.92 -5.24 4.48
N ALA A 106 11.85 -5.78 3.67
CA ALA A 106 11.72 -7.07 2.99
C ALA A 106 11.76 -8.23 3.97
#